data_AF-A0A417CK80-F1
#
_entry.id   AF-A0A417CK80-F1
#
_cell.length_a   1.000
_cell.length_b   1.000
_cell.length_c   1.000
_cell.angle_alpha   90.00
_cell.angle_beta   90.00
_cell.angle_gamma   90.00
#
_symmetry.space_group_name_H-M   'P 1'
#
loop_
_entity.id
_entity.type
_entity.pdbx_description
1 polymer ?
#
loop_
_entity_poly.entity_id
_entity_poly.type
_entity_poly.pdbx_seq_one_letter_code
_entity_poly.pdbx_strand_id
1 'polypeptide(L)' 'METEEFISGFCRTCNGSQTVCCEYEEKDGKRILTFMDCAYKRCVNQGACEIYKEAHQLGSEEE' A
#
# COMPACT_ATOMS: atom_id res chain seq x y z
N MET A 1 4.60 -16.99 -2.64
CA MET A 1 5.90 -16.27 -2.61
C MET A 1 5.60 -14.88 -2.09
N GLU A 2 6.37 -14.38 -1.13
CA GLU A 2 6.19 -13.02 -0.62
C GLU A 2 7.13 -12.07 -1.39
N THR A 3 6.62 -10.91 -1.79
CA THR A 3 7.37 -9.87 -2.49
C THR A 3 7.22 -8.53 -1.77
N GLU A 4 8.32 -7.83 -1.57
CA GLU A 4 8.37 -6.50 -0.95
C GLU A 4 8.57 -5.42 -2.01
N GLU A 5 7.74 -4.37 -1.97
CA GLU A 5 7.84 -3.21 -2.86
C GLU A 5 7.83 -1.91 -2.04
N PHE A 6 8.63 -0.92 -2.47
CA PHE A 6 8.72 0.39 -1.82
C PHE A 6 8.01 1.45 -2.64
N ILE A 7 6.89 1.95 -2.14
CA ILE A 7 6.06 2.91 -2.85
C ILE A 7 6.24 4.30 -2.23
N SER A 8 6.58 5.28 -3.06
CA SER A 8 6.86 6.65 -2.62
C SER A 8 5.79 7.63 -3.09
N GLY A 9 5.33 8.51 -2.20
CA GLY A 9 4.35 9.54 -2.55
C GLY A 9 4.16 10.59 -1.46
N PHE A 10 3.35 11.61 -1.75
CA PHE A 10 3.04 12.65 -0.77
C PHE A 10 2.00 12.16 0.25
N CYS A 11 2.38 12.13 1.53
CA CYS A 11 1.50 11.81 2.63
C CYS A 11 0.92 13.10 3.24
N ARG A 12 -0.40 13.29 3.14
CA ARG A 12 -1.09 14.43 3.75
C ARG A 12 -0.95 14.48 5.26
N THR A 13 -0.95 13.32 5.92
CA THR A 13 -0.81 13.21 7.38
C THR A 13 0.57 13.66 7.85
N CYS A 14 1.62 13.31 7.12
CA CYS A 14 3.00 13.71 7.43
C CYS A 14 3.38 15.06 6.81
N ASN A 15 2.52 15.63 5.96
CA ASN A 15 2.79 16.82 5.14
C ASN A 15 4.14 16.76 4.41
N GLY A 16 4.41 15.64 3.74
CA GLY A 16 5.68 15.43 3.06
C GLY A 16 5.71 14.14 2.27
N SER A 17 6.77 13.96 1.49
CA SER A 17 7.04 12.71 0.79
C SER A 17 7.36 11.61 1.79
N GLN A 18 6.78 10.44 1.60
CA GLN A 18 7.02 9.22 2.38
C GLN A 18 7.29 8.08 1.41
N THR A 19 8.08 7.11 1.86
CA THR A 19 8.26 5.81 1.19
C THR A 19 7.71 4.75 2.14
N VAL A 20 6.79 3.93 1.66
CA VAL A 20 6.10 2.90 2.43
C VAL A 20 6.48 1.53 1.88
N CYS A 21 6.95 0.64 2.75
CA CYS A 21 7.13 -0.76 2.39
C CYS A 21 5.76 -1.47 2.30
N CYS A 22 5.54 -2.20 1.22
CA CYS A 22 4.34 -2.99 0.96
C CYS A 22 4.73 -4.45 0.72
N GLU A 23 4.10 -5.38 1.42
CA GLU A 23 4.30 -6.81 1.22
C GLU A 23 3.09 -7.40 0.49
N TYR A 24 3.37 -8.27 -0.47
CA TYR A 24 2.36 -8.98 -1.24
C TYR A 24 2.62 -10.49 -1.20
N GLU A 25 1.55 -11.25 -1.05
CA GLU A 25 1.57 -12.70 -1.26
C GLU A 25 1.06 -13.04 -2.67
N GLU A 26 1.81 -13.86 -3.41
CA GLU A 26 1.32 -14.47 -4.65
C GLU A 26 0.51 -15.74 -4.35
N LYS A 27 -0.78 -15.70 -4.71
CA LYS A 27 -1.75 -16.78 -4.52
C LYS A 27 -2.60 -16.94 -5.77
N ASP A 28 -2.60 -18.14 -6.35
CA ASP A 28 -3.34 -18.45 -7.58
C ASP A 28 -3.07 -17.48 -8.76
N GLY A 29 -1.83 -17.00 -8.87
CA GLY A 29 -1.41 -16.03 -9.90
C GLY A 29 -1.89 -14.59 -9.66
N LYS A 30 -2.47 -14.31 -8.49
CA LYS A 30 -2.85 -12.96 -8.06
C LYS A 30 -1.90 -12.48 -6.96
N ARG A 31 -1.62 -11.18 -6.97
CA ARG A 31 -0.93 -10.50 -5.87
C ARG A 31 -1.95 -10.00 -4.87
N ILE A 32 -1.79 -10.43 -3.63
CA ILE A 32 -2.61 -10.01 -2.50
C ILE A 32 -1.77 -9.10 -1.63
N LEU A 33 -2.22 -7.87 -1.39
CA LEU A 33 -1.57 -6.94 -0.46
C LEU A 33 -1.80 -7.43 0.98
N THR A 34 -0.75 -7.90 1.64
CA THR A 34 -0.83 -8.46 3.00
C THR A 34 -0.39 -7.47 4.07
N PHE A 35 0.55 -6.57 3.75
CA PHE A 35 1.05 -5.56 4.67
C PHE A 35 1.41 -4.25 3.98
N MET A 36 1.23 -3.13 4.70
CA MET A 36 1.82 -1.84 4.37
C MET A 36 2.32 -1.17 5.65
N ASP A 37 3.51 -0.56 5.62
CA ASP A 37 4.12 0.08 6.80
C ASP A 37 3.49 1.42 7.24
N CYS A 38 2.26 1.72 6.79
CA CYS A 38 1.53 2.91 7.20
C CYS A 38 0.12 2.59 7.70
N ALA A 39 -0.53 3.56 8.35
CA ALA A 39 -1.85 3.39 8.95
C ALA A 39 -3.02 3.46 7.93
N TYR A 40 -2.85 2.93 6.70
CA TYR A 40 -3.78 3.14 5.59
C TYR A 40 -5.23 2.76 5.92
N LYS A 41 -5.48 1.62 6.60
CA LYS A 41 -6.83 1.17 7.00
C LYS A 41 -7.57 2.12 7.94
N ARG A 42 -6.87 3.04 8.60
CA ARG A 42 -7.43 4.01 9.56
C ARG A 42 -7.13 5.46 9.16
N CYS A 43 -6.52 5.67 8.00
CA CYS A 43 -6.09 6.99 7.59
C CYS A 43 -7.28 7.78 7.04
N VAL A 44 -7.58 8.93 7.64
CA VAL A 44 -8.66 9.83 7.16
C VAL A 44 -8.44 10.32 5.72
N ASN A 45 -7.19 10.26 5.24
CA ASN A 45 -6.80 10.67 3.89
C ASN A 45 -6.77 9.50 2.89
N GLN A 46 -7.15 8.26 3.28
CA GLN A 46 -7.00 7.06 2.46
C GLN A 46 -7.60 7.23 1.05
N GLY A 47 -8.80 7.81 0.94
CA GLY A 47 -9.46 8.05 -0.36
C GLY A 47 -8.70 8.98 -1.32
N ALA A 48 -7.77 9.79 -0.80
CA ALA A 48 -6.92 10.69 -1.58
C ALA A 48 -5.42 10.35 -1.45
N CYS A 49 -5.08 9.16 -0.96
CA CYS A 49 -3.71 8.73 -0.73
C CYS A 49 -3.17 8.01 -1.97
N GLU A 50 -2.28 8.67 -2.72
CA GLU A 50 -1.70 8.08 -3.94
C GLU A 50 -0.84 6.84 -3.65
N ILE A 51 -0.16 6.80 -2.50
CA ILE A 51 0.63 5.62 -2.07
C ILE A 51 -0.27 4.39 -1.94
N TYR A 52 -1.43 4.54 -1.29
CA TYR A 52 -2.37 3.43 -1.11
C TYR A 52 -3.05 3.04 -2.41
N LYS A 53 -3.40 4.00 -3.27
CA LYS A 53 -3.95 3.71 -4.60
C LYS A 53 -2.98 2.88 -5.44
N GLU A 54 -1.70 3.23 -5.43
CA GLU A 54 -0.66 2.49 -6.15
C GLU A 54 -0.48 1.08 -5.55
N ALA A 55 -0.42 0.96 -4.22
CA ALA A 55 -0.32 -0.35 -3.55
C ALA A 55 -1.49 -1.28 -3.93
N HIS A 56 -2.72 -0.75 -3.88
CA HIS A 56 -3.92 -1.49 -4.25
C HIS A 56 -4.02 -1.78 -5.76
N GLN A 57 -3.34 -1.00 -6.61
CA GLN A 57 -3.27 -1.28 -8.04
C GLN A 57 -2.29 -2.43 -8.35
N LEU A 58 -1.20 -2.53 -7.57
CA LEU A 58 -0.19 -3.59 -7.71
C LEU A 58 -0.66 -4.94 -7.15
N GLY A 59 -1.57 -4.92 -6.17
CA GLY A 59 -2.19 -6.12 -5.61
C GLY A 59 -3.56 -5.82 -5.02
N SER A 60 -4.47 -6.78 -5.06
CA SER A 60 -5.78 -6.64 -4.42
C SER A 60 -5.65 -6.89 -2.92
N GLU A 61 -6.46 -6.22 -2.09
CA GLU A 61 -6.58 -6.64 -0.69
C GLU A 61 -7.37 -7.95 -0.61
N GLU A 62 -7.03 -8.82 0.34
CA GLU A 62 -7.93 -9.91 0.73
C GLU A 62 -9.18 -9.29 1.39
N GLU A 63 -10.36 -9.56 0.81
CA GLU A 63 -11.68 -9.08 1.28
C GLU A 63 -12.01 -9.53 2.71
#